data_AF-A0A834AFH7-F1
#
_entry.id   AF-A0A834AFH7-F1
#
_cell.length_a   1.000
_cell.length_b   1.000
_cell.length_c   1.000
_cell.angle_alpha   90.00
_cell.angle_beta   90.00
_cell.angle_gamma   90.00
#
_symmetry.space_group_name_H-M   'P 1'
#
loop_
_entity.id
_entity.type
_entity.pdbx_description
1 polymer ?
#
loop_
_entity_poly.entity_id
_entity_poly.type
_entity_poly.pdbx_seq_one_letter_code
_entity_poly.pdbx_strand_id
1 'polypeptide(L)'
;MHDWREALEHHVLVPPHPQRLRQPLKESTAFQCVLKWLDGPLVKQGVLEVLSEVGCHLRVSLFDITYRHFFGRTWRSAGRPVEPLSRQPPRIVFNEPLYFHTPLNHPNIVAVVEVVAGGKKRDGTLQALSCGFGILRIFSNKPESPSSASQDKRLRLYHGTPRALLHPLLQDPVEQNKHMTVIENCSLQCTLRPHPALEPAFHLLPENLLVSGLQHVPGLLPAHGDTGSASVRDAVVR
;
A
#
# COMPACT_ATOMS: atom_id res chain seq x y z
N MET A 1 9.96 -24.21 17.26
CA MET A 1 9.47 -23.10 18.12
C MET A 1 10.30 -21.81 18.02
N HIS A 2 11.38 -21.73 17.22
CA HIS A 2 12.17 -20.49 17.08
C HIS A 2 11.60 -19.51 16.02
N ASP A 3 10.91 -20.02 14.99
CA ASP A 3 10.32 -19.23 13.90
C ASP A 3 9.26 -18.19 14.35
N TRP A 4 8.49 -18.48 15.39
CA TRP A 4 7.34 -17.64 15.74
C TRP A 4 7.73 -16.39 16.53
N ARG A 5 8.79 -16.44 17.34
CA ARG A 5 9.29 -15.27 18.08
C ARG A 5 9.84 -14.25 17.09
N GLU A 6 10.59 -14.73 16.09
CA GLU A 6 11.04 -13.90 14.98
C GLU A 6 9.83 -13.35 14.22
N ALA A 7 8.86 -14.17 13.83
CA ALA A 7 7.64 -13.65 13.18
C ALA A 7 6.97 -12.54 14.01
N LEU A 8 6.70 -12.76 15.31
CA LEU A 8 6.06 -11.77 16.19
C LEU A 8 6.89 -10.50 16.38
N GLU A 9 8.21 -10.60 16.51
CA GLU A 9 9.11 -9.43 16.57
C GLU A 9 9.10 -8.62 15.26
N HIS A 10 8.85 -9.27 14.12
CA HIS A 10 8.62 -8.61 12.83
C HIS A 10 7.20 -8.01 12.69
N HIS A 11 6.30 -8.22 13.66
CA HIS A 11 4.90 -7.76 13.65
C HIS A 11 4.63 -6.63 14.65
N VAL A 12 5.58 -5.72 14.89
CA VAL A 12 5.28 -4.49 15.66
C VAL A 12 4.33 -3.61 14.85
N LEU A 13 3.06 -3.61 15.26
CA LEU A 13 2.03 -2.73 14.73
C LEU A 13 2.08 -1.40 15.48
N VAL A 14 2.20 -0.31 14.74
CA VAL A 14 2.01 1.03 15.32
C VAL A 14 0.52 1.22 15.56
N PRO A 15 0.07 1.51 16.79
CA PRO A 15 -1.36 1.68 17.04
C PRO A 15 -1.88 2.96 16.34
N PRO A 16 -3.19 3.00 16.03
CA PRO A 16 -3.85 4.24 15.64
C PRO A 16 -3.64 5.36 16.68
N HIS A 17 -3.79 6.61 16.25
CA HIS A 17 -3.63 7.74 17.15
C HIS A 17 -4.59 7.62 18.36
N PRO A 18 -4.14 7.89 19.61
CA PRO A 18 -4.95 7.64 20.81
C PRO A 18 -6.33 8.31 20.81
N GLN A 19 -6.48 9.44 20.12
CA GLN A 19 -7.78 10.12 20.00
C GLN A 19 -8.80 9.34 19.17
N ARG A 20 -8.37 8.48 18.23
CA ARG A 20 -9.26 7.54 17.53
C ARG A 20 -9.70 6.40 18.42
N LEU A 21 -8.82 5.91 19.30
CA LEU A 21 -9.12 4.81 20.23
C LEU A 21 -10.11 5.20 21.34
N ARG A 22 -10.25 6.51 21.60
CA ARG A 22 -11.25 7.04 22.55
C ARG A 22 -12.66 7.10 21.96
N GLN A 23 -12.80 6.99 20.64
CA GLN A 23 -14.11 6.94 20.00
C GLN A 23 -14.66 5.51 20.09
N PRO A 24 -16.00 5.32 20.14
CA PRO A 24 -16.59 3.98 20.11
C PRO A 24 -16.08 3.22 18.89
N LEU A 25 -15.39 2.10 19.14
CA LEU A 25 -14.90 1.23 18.07
C LEU A 25 -16.10 0.64 17.34
N LYS A 26 -16.16 0.89 16.03
CA LYS A 26 -17.14 0.26 15.14
C LYS A 26 -16.62 -1.11 14.70
N GLU A 27 -17.52 -1.93 14.17
CA GLU A 27 -17.12 -3.16 13.50
C GLU A 27 -16.12 -2.87 12.38
N SER A 28 -15.10 -3.73 12.30
CA SER A 28 -14.04 -3.60 11.31
C SER A 28 -14.56 -3.88 9.91
N THR A 29 -14.23 -3.01 8.95
CA THR A 29 -14.57 -3.22 7.54
C THR A 29 -13.37 -3.83 6.81
N ALA A 30 -13.61 -4.90 6.06
CA ALA A 30 -12.59 -5.57 5.24
C ALA A 30 -12.44 -4.96 3.85
N PHE A 31 -11.21 -4.91 3.35
CA PHE A 31 -10.89 -4.41 2.02
C PHE A 31 -9.91 -5.31 1.28
N GLN A 32 -10.06 -5.33 -0.03
CA GLN A 32 -9.03 -5.77 -0.96
C GLN A 32 -8.56 -4.58 -1.79
N CYS A 33 -7.26 -4.37 -1.82
CA CYS A 33 -6.60 -3.43 -2.71
C CYS A 33 -5.67 -4.18 -3.68
N VAL A 34 -5.77 -3.96 -4.99
CA VAL A 34 -4.81 -4.55 -5.95
C VAL A 34 -3.97 -3.44 -6.54
N LEU A 35 -2.66 -3.50 -6.35
CA LEU A 35 -1.72 -2.58 -6.98
C LEU A 35 -1.35 -3.17 -8.36
N LYS A 36 -1.93 -2.63 -9.43
CA LYS A 36 -1.88 -3.25 -10.75
C LYS A 36 -0.55 -2.97 -11.44
N TRP A 37 -0.31 -1.71 -11.82
CA TRP A 37 0.91 -1.31 -12.51
C TRP A 37 1.19 0.18 -12.37
N LEU A 38 2.46 0.54 -12.50
CA LEU A 38 2.95 1.90 -12.53
C LEU A 38 3.18 2.31 -13.99
N ASP A 39 2.52 3.39 -14.43
CA ASP A 39 2.74 4.02 -15.73
C ASP A 39 3.69 5.22 -15.58
N GLY A 40 4.62 5.40 -16.53
CA GLY A 40 5.48 6.59 -16.64
C GLY A 40 6.94 6.38 -16.20
N PRO A 41 7.86 7.28 -16.61
CA PRO A 41 9.30 7.16 -16.35
C PRO A 41 9.66 7.68 -14.94
N LEU A 42 9.09 7.06 -13.90
CA LEU A 42 9.27 7.52 -12.52
C LEU A 42 10.71 7.36 -12.00
N VAL A 43 11.37 6.27 -12.42
CA VAL A 43 12.76 6.00 -12.04
C VAL A 43 13.66 6.85 -12.92
N LYS A 44 14.14 7.97 -12.36
CA LYS A 44 15.00 8.92 -13.07
C LYS A 44 16.32 8.26 -13.50
N GLN A 45 16.84 8.68 -14.65
CA GLN A 45 18.10 8.20 -15.21
C GLN A 45 19.28 8.33 -14.23
N GLY A 46 19.33 9.43 -13.44
CA GLY A 46 20.34 9.60 -12.39
C GLY A 46 20.30 8.56 -11.26
N VAL A 47 19.16 7.89 -11.02
CA VAL A 47 19.10 6.73 -10.11
C VAL A 47 19.74 5.50 -10.76
N LEU A 48 19.50 5.33 -12.06
CA LEU A 48 20.06 4.24 -12.86
C LEU A 48 21.58 4.37 -13.07
N GLU A 49 22.13 5.59 -13.02
CA GLU A 49 23.58 5.86 -13.13
C GLU A 49 24.34 5.59 -11.82
N VAL A 50 23.65 5.70 -10.68
CA VAL A 50 24.23 5.52 -9.34
C VAL A 50 24.09 4.07 -8.86
N LEU A 51 23.07 3.36 -9.33
CA LEU A 51 22.73 2.00 -8.90
C LEU A 51 22.83 0.99 -10.04
N SER A 52 23.39 -0.18 -9.74
CA SER A 52 23.32 -1.38 -10.58
C SER A 52 22.20 -2.31 -10.08
N GLU A 53 21.70 -3.19 -10.95
CA GLU A 53 20.60 -4.14 -10.65
C GLU A 53 19.35 -3.43 -10.10
N VAL A 54 18.92 -2.35 -10.76
CA VAL A 54 17.82 -1.51 -10.25
C VAL A 54 16.48 -2.23 -10.35
N GLY A 55 15.90 -2.51 -9.19
CA GLY A 55 14.53 -2.94 -9.02
C GLY A 55 13.64 -1.80 -8.50
N CYS A 56 12.34 -1.98 -8.64
CA CYS A 56 11.30 -1.10 -8.12
C CYS A 56 10.33 -1.93 -7.28
N HIS A 57 10.01 -1.47 -6.07
CA HIS A 57 8.98 -2.06 -5.23
C HIS A 57 8.07 -0.97 -4.67
N LEU A 58 6.88 -1.39 -4.26
CA LEU A 58 5.90 -0.52 -3.62
C LEU A 58 5.94 -0.73 -2.11
N ARG A 59 5.69 0.35 -1.37
CA ARG A 59 5.44 0.34 0.07
C ARG A 59 4.07 0.91 0.34
N VAL A 60 3.27 0.23 1.15
CA VAL A 60 1.94 0.72 1.54
C VAL A 60 1.87 0.88 3.03
N SER A 61 1.51 2.07 3.48
CA SER A 61 1.33 2.41 4.90
C SER A 61 -0.04 3.03 5.12
N LEU A 62 -0.65 2.78 6.28
CA LEU A 62 -1.87 3.49 6.67
C LEU A 62 -1.52 4.81 7.35
N PHE A 63 -2.32 5.84 7.09
CA PHE A 63 -2.09 7.19 7.57
C PHE A 63 -3.40 7.88 7.96
N ASP A 64 -3.41 8.55 9.11
CA ASP A 64 -4.49 9.44 9.52
C ASP A 64 -4.08 10.88 9.23
N ILE A 65 -4.72 11.49 8.23
CA ILE A 65 -4.47 12.87 7.82
C ILE A 65 -4.76 13.85 8.97
N THR A 66 -5.78 13.57 9.79
CA THR A 66 -6.23 14.47 10.87
C THR A 66 -5.14 14.65 11.92
N TYR A 67 -4.51 13.54 12.29
CA TYR A 67 -3.49 13.51 13.33
C TYR A 67 -2.06 13.47 12.80
N ARG A 68 -1.90 13.46 11.47
CA ARG A 68 -0.61 13.32 10.79
C ARG A 68 0.17 12.12 11.31
N HIS A 69 -0.51 10.99 11.43
CA HIS A 69 0.00 9.81 12.15
C HIS A 69 -0.01 8.58 11.24
N PHE A 70 1.17 7.98 11.05
CA PHE A 70 1.27 6.67 10.43
C PHE A 70 0.93 5.59 11.46
N PHE A 71 0.19 4.57 11.04
CA PHE A 71 -0.20 3.46 11.90
C PHE A 71 -0.24 2.14 11.13
N GLY A 72 -0.45 1.04 11.87
CA GLY A 72 -0.34 -0.31 11.36
C GLY A 72 1.10 -0.68 11.06
N ARG A 73 1.30 -1.45 9.99
CA ARG A 73 2.61 -1.84 9.47
C ARG A 73 2.72 -1.48 8.00
N THR A 74 3.89 -0.99 7.60
CA THR A 74 4.21 -0.80 6.19
C THR A 74 4.38 -2.14 5.50
N TRP A 75 3.50 -2.44 4.55
CA TRP A 75 3.65 -3.55 3.63
C TRP A 75 4.65 -3.22 2.51
N ARG A 76 5.31 -4.24 1.97
CA ARG A 76 6.28 -4.13 0.86
C ARG A 76 5.93 -5.15 -0.23
N SER A 77 5.88 -4.71 -1.49
CA SER A 77 5.74 -5.62 -2.62
C SER A 77 7.02 -6.38 -2.90
N ALA A 78 6.91 -7.42 -3.73
CA ALA A 78 8.09 -7.98 -4.38
C ALA A 78 8.77 -6.92 -5.25
N GLY A 79 10.10 -6.99 -5.36
CA GLY A 79 10.87 -6.17 -6.28
C GLY A 79 10.58 -6.56 -7.73
N ARG A 80 10.39 -5.55 -8.59
CA ARG A 80 10.19 -5.71 -10.03
C ARG A 80 11.38 -5.10 -10.76
N PRO A 81 12.00 -5.79 -11.72
CA PRO A 81 13.12 -5.21 -12.46
C PRO A 81 12.67 -3.97 -13.22
N VAL A 82 13.53 -2.95 -13.24
CA VAL A 82 13.36 -1.75 -14.08
C VAL A 82 14.13 -2.00 -15.39
N GLU A 83 13.80 -3.09 -16.08
CA GLU A 83 14.38 -3.38 -17.40
C GLU A 83 13.94 -2.31 -18.42
N PRO A 84 14.65 -2.14 -19.55
CA PRO A 84 14.22 -1.25 -20.61
C PRO A 84 12.80 -1.64 -21.02
N LEU A 85 11.85 -0.78 -20.67
CA LEU A 85 10.43 -1.05 -20.86
C LEU A 85 10.17 -1.14 -22.35
N SER A 86 10.17 -2.36 -22.89
CA SER A 86 9.93 -2.66 -24.31
C SER A 86 8.52 -2.28 -24.74
N ARG A 87 7.63 -2.03 -23.77
CA ARG A 87 6.29 -1.48 -23.97
C ARG A 87 6.33 0.04 -23.96
N GLN A 88 5.73 0.63 -24.99
CA GLN A 88 5.39 2.04 -25.06
C GLN A 88 3.89 2.20 -24.74
N PRO A 89 3.49 2.97 -23.70
CA PRO A 89 4.33 3.69 -22.74
C PRO A 89 5.00 2.76 -21.70
N PRO A 90 6.09 3.22 -21.06
CA PRO A 90 6.81 2.49 -20.03
C PRO A 90 5.89 2.10 -18.86
N ARG A 91 5.83 0.79 -18.54
CA ARG A 91 4.97 0.26 -17.47
C ARG A 91 5.64 -0.84 -16.63
N ILE A 92 5.64 -0.69 -15.30
CA ILE A 92 6.05 -1.73 -14.35
C ILE A 92 4.81 -2.42 -13.78
N VAL A 93 4.70 -3.74 -13.97
CA VAL A 93 3.56 -4.54 -13.50
C VAL A 93 3.86 -5.15 -12.13
N PHE A 94 2.95 -4.93 -11.18
CA PHE A 94 3.00 -5.53 -9.84
C PHE A 94 1.93 -6.62 -9.72
N ASN A 95 0.68 -6.26 -9.98
CA ASN A 95 -0.52 -7.11 -9.88
C ASN A 95 -0.61 -7.88 -8.55
N GLU A 96 -0.23 -7.23 -7.45
CA GLU A 96 -0.21 -7.83 -6.12
C GLU A 96 -1.45 -7.40 -5.32
N PRO A 97 -2.29 -8.37 -4.88
CA PRO A 97 -3.41 -8.07 -4.01
C PRO A 97 -2.96 -7.91 -2.55
N LEU A 98 -3.54 -6.93 -1.90
CA LEU A 98 -3.42 -6.59 -0.50
C LEU A 98 -4.77 -6.73 0.17
N TYR A 99 -4.76 -7.32 1.35
CA TYR A 99 -5.94 -7.49 2.19
C TYR A 99 -5.68 -6.84 3.53
N PHE A 100 -6.70 -6.20 4.07
CA PHE A 100 -6.66 -5.62 5.40
C PHE A 100 -8.08 -5.37 5.88
N HIS A 101 -8.22 -5.15 7.18
CA HIS A 101 -9.45 -4.65 7.76
C HIS A 101 -9.13 -3.60 8.80
N THR A 102 -10.05 -2.66 9.00
CA THR A 102 -9.89 -1.58 9.97
C THR A 102 -11.24 -1.16 10.55
N PRO A 103 -11.34 -0.88 11.86
CA PRO A 103 -12.51 -0.26 12.48
C PRO A 103 -12.56 1.26 12.24
N LEU A 104 -11.49 1.85 11.68
CA LEU A 104 -11.34 3.30 11.52
C LEU A 104 -12.07 3.80 10.26
N ASN A 105 -13.40 3.72 10.26
CA ASN A 105 -14.23 4.22 9.17
C ASN A 105 -14.31 5.75 9.20
N HIS A 106 -13.32 6.42 8.59
CA HIS A 106 -13.25 7.88 8.49
C HIS A 106 -12.56 8.32 7.19
N PRO A 107 -13.05 9.38 6.51
CA PRO A 107 -12.50 9.87 5.23
C PRO A 107 -11.04 10.34 5.24
N ASN A 108 -10.46 10.50 6.42
CA ASN A 108 -9.07 10.96 6.63
C ASN A 108 -8.13 9.79 6.89
N ILE A 109 -8.67 8.57 6.93
CA ILE A 109 -7.90 7.34 6.98
C ILE A 109 -7.62 6.93 5.53
N VAL A 110 -6.35 6.94 5.18
CA VAL A 110 -5.87 6.71 3.82
C VAL A 110 -4.76 5.67 3.80
N ALA A 111 -4.57 5.04 2.65
CA ALA A 111 -3.37 4.28 2.36
C ALA A 111 -2.40 5.16 1.56
N VAL A 112 -1.16 5.24 1.99
CA VAL A 112 -0.08 5.95 1.30
C VAL A 112 0.76 4.91 0.58
N VAL A 113 0.88 5.05 -0.75
CA VAL A 113 1.65 4.14 -1.58
C VAL A 113 2.93 4.84 -2.01
N GLU A 114 4.07 4.42 -1.48
CA GLU A 114 5.38 4.91 -1.86
C GLU A 114 5.99 4.00 -2.93
N VAL A 115 6.56 4.60 -3.98
CA VAL A 115 7.35 3.90 -4.99
C VAL A 115 8.81 4.03 -4.64
N VAL A 116 9.52 2.90 -4.54
CA VAL A 116 10.91 2.86 -4.11
C VAL A 116 11.74 2.12 -5.15
N ALA A 117 12.78 2.77 -5.66
CA ALA A 117 13.83 2.12 -6.41
C ALA A 117 14.87 1.55 -5.45
N GLY A 118 15.30 0.32 -5.67
CA GLY A 118 16.34 -0.35 -4.90
C GLY A 118 17.41 -0.90 -5.83
N GLY A 119 18.68 -0.85 -5.41
CA GLY A 119 19.78 -1.41 -6.18
C GLY A 119 21.09 -1.40 -5.39
N LYS A 120 22.16 -1.89 -6.01
CA LYS A 120 23.51 -1.86 -5.42
C LYS A 120 24.24 -0.61 -5.87
N LYS A 121 24.88 0.10 -4.93
CA LYS A 121 25.86 1.13 -5.24
C LYS A 121 27.13 0.52 -5.81
N ARG A 122 28.01 1.38 -6.36
CA ARG A 122 29.36 1.00 -6.83
C ARG A 122 30.23 0.36 -5.74
N ASP A 123 29.98 0.68 -4.48
CA ASP A 123 30.65 0.11 -3.30
C ASP A 123 30.06 -1.24 -2.84
N GLY A 124 29.03 -1.75 -3.52
CA GLY A 124 28.33 -2.99 -3.17
C GLY A 124 27.20 -2.82 -2.14
N THR A 125 27.04 -1.65 -1.53
CA THR A 125 25.99 -1.38 -0.54
C THR A 125 24.62 -1.31 -1.19
N LEU A 126 23.62 -1.96 -0.59
CA LEU A 126 22.24 -1.82 -1.03
C LEU A 126 21.69 -0.43 -0.67
N GLN A 127 21.15 0.26 -1.67
CA GLN A 127 20.49 1.54 -1.49
C GLN A 127 19.04 1.47 -1.95
N ALA A 128 18.15 2.09 -1.18
CA ALA A 128 16.76 2.30 -1.53
C ALA A 128 16.47 3.80 -1.59
N LEU A 129 15.84 4.25 -2.67
CA LEU A 129 15.50 5.65 -2.94
C LEU A 129 14.00 5.75 -3.22
N SER A 130 13.34 6.69 -2.53
CA SER A 130 11.94 7.01 -2.80
C SER A 130 11.85 7.79 -4.12
N CYS A 131 11.05 7.32 -5.05
CA CYS A 131 10.84 7.98 -6.35
C CYS A 131 9.58 8.86 -6.37
N GLY A 132 8.73 8.70 -5.36
CA GLY A 132 7.49 9.45 -5.19
C GLY A 132 6.47 8.64 -4.41
N PHE A 133 5.35 9.26 -4.08
CA PHE A 133 4.27 8.59 -3.36
C PHE A 133 2.90 9.06 -3.83
N GLY A 134 1.89 8.20 -3.70
CA GLY A 134 0.49 8.49 -3.97
C GLY A 134 -0.36 8.30 -2.72
N ILE A 135 -1.54 8.93 -2.72
CA ILE A 135 -2.51 8.85 -1.61
C ILE A 135 -3.77 8.16 -2.14
N LEU A 136 -4.12 7.03 -1.54
CA LEU A 136 -5.33 6.26 -1.81
C LEU A 136 -6.32 6.48 -0.68
N ARG A 137 -7.39 7.24 -0.95
CA ARG A 137 -8.51 7.37 -0.02
C ARG A 137 -9.29 6.05 0.05
N ILE A 138 -9.32 5.49 1.27
CA ILE A 138 -9.98 4.21 1.55
C ILE A 138 -11.49 4.41 1.64
N PHE A 139 -11.89 5.43 2.39
CA PHE A 139 -13.27 5.84 2.59
C PHE A 139 -13.60 7.08 1.76
N SER A 140 -14.86 7.20 1.32
CA SER A 140 -15.35 8.33 0.54
C SER A 140 -16.06 9.35 1.43
N ASN A 141 -15.95 10.64 1.12
CA ASN A 141 -16.66 11.72 1.82
C ASN A 141 -18.17 11.79 1.47
N LYS A 142 -18.62 11.01 0.48
CA LYS A 142 -20.02 10.99 0.03
C LYS A 142 -20.71 9.73 0.57
N PRO A 143 -21.65 9.86 1.52
CA PRO A 143 -22.37 8.71 2.08
C PRO A 143 -23.41 8.08 1.11
N GLU A 144 -23.64 8.64 -0.08
CA GLU A 144 -24.68 8.16 -1.01
C GLU A 144 -24.18 7.98 -2.46
N SER A 145 -23.38 6.96 -2.67
CA SER A 145 -23.34 6.28 -3.97
C SER A 145 -23.05 4.81 -3.67
N PRO A 146 -23.82 3.86 -4.24
CA PRO A 146 -23.70 2.47 -3.87
C PRO A 146 -22.24 2.03 -4.08
N SER A 147 -21.62 1.53 -3.02
CA SER A 147 -20.22 1.08 -2.97
C SER A 147 -19.99 -0.21 -3.77
N SER A 148 -20.80 -0.46 -4.80
CA SER A 148 -20.99 -1.76 -5.44
C SER A 148 -20.17 -2.00 -6.71
N ALA A 149 -19.26 -1.10 -7.09
CA ALA A 149 -18.35 -1.35 -8.20
C ALA A 149 -16.90 -1.19 -7.75
N SER A 150 -16.06 -2.18 -8.10
CA SER A 150 -14.60 -2.07 -8.01
C SER A 150 -14.16 -0.77 -8.69
N GLN A 151 -13.65 0.18 -7.92
CA GLN A 151 -13.16 1.41 -8.50
C GLN A 151 -11.73 1.18 -8.96
N ASP A 152 -11.55 1.02 -10.27
CA ASP A 152 -10.27 1.24 -10.92
C ASP A 152 -9.86 2.69 -10.65
N LYS A 153 -8.85 2.87 -9.81
CA LYS A 153 -8.34 4.15 -9.35
C LYS A 153 -6.97 4.39 -9.96
N ARG A 154 -6.85 5.51 -10.67
CA ARG A 154 -5.57 6.05 -11.14
C ARG A 154 -5.03 7.03 -10.10
N LEU A 155 -4.04 6.59 -9.32
CA LEU A 155 -3.40 7.43 -8.32
C LEU A 155 -2.36 8.34 -8.98
N ARG A 156 -2.49 9.65 -8.72
CA ARG A 156 -1.43 10.61 -8.99
C ARG A 156 -0.27 10.36 -8.01
N LEU A 157 0.95 10.55 -8.50
CA LEU A 157 2.14 10.48 -7.68
C LEU A 157 2.67 11.89 -7.42
N TYR A 158 3.27 12.09 -6.26
CA TYR A 158 3.86 13.34 -5.82
C TYR A 158 5.34 13.16 -5.54
N HIS A 159 6.11 14.20 -5.79
CA HIS A 159 7.53 14.24 -5.49
C HIS A 159 7.82 14.15 -3.99
N GLY A 160 9.00 13.62 -3.64
CA GLY A 160 9.46 13.50 -2.27
C GLY A 160 9.12 12.14 -1.65
N THR A 161 9.01 12.12 -0.32
CA THR A 161 8.74 10.90 0.46
C THR A 161 7.45 11.06 1.26
N PRO A 162 6.81 9.97 1.70
CA PRO A 162 5.63 10.03 2.57
C PRO A 162 5.81 10.86 3.85
N ARG A 163 7.05 11.09 4.30
CA ARG A 163 7.34 11.97 5.44
C ARG A 163 6.88 13.41 5.22
N ALA A 164 6.71 13.85 3.98
CA ALA A 164 6.14 15.15 3.67
C ALA A 164 4.77 15.33 4.35
N LEU A 165 3.96 14.27 4.44
CA LEU A 165 2.63 14.26 5.07
C LEU A 165 2.63 14.64 6.56
N LEU A 166 3.79 14.56 7.23
CA LEU A 166 3.94 14.97 8.63
C LEU A 166 4.07 16.48 8.79
N HIS A 167 4.24 17.21 7.69
CA HIS A 167 4.48 18.64 7.72
C HIS A 167 3.24 19.41 8.24
N PRO A 168 3.37 20.31 9.25
CA PRO A 168 2.21 20.96 9.86
C PRO A 168 1.35 21.83 8.94
N LEU A 169 1.91 22.32 7.83
CA LEU A 169 1.18 23.14 6.86
C LEU A 169 0.36 22.32 5.85
N LEU A 170 0.45 20.98 5.88
CA LEU A 170 -0.38 20.11 5.04
C LEU A 170 -1.72 19.87 5.71
N GLN A 171 -2.70 20.69 5.34
CA GLN A 171 -4.10 20.54 5.77
C GLN A 171 -4.89 19.71 4.74
N ASP A 172 -5.95 19.04 5.20
CA ASP A 172 -6.89 18.33 4.31
C ASP A 172 -7.73 19.34 3.51
N PRO A 173 -7.97 19.14 2.19
CA PRO A 173 -7.47 18.04 1.35
C PRO A 173 -5.98 18.18 1.00
N VAL A 174 -5.17 17.21 1.44
CA VAL A 174 -3.70 17.26 1.31
C VAL A 174 -3.29 17.32 -0.16
N GLU A 175 -4.05 16.68 -1.04
CA GLU A 175 -3.82 16.63 -2.49
C GLU A 175 -3.92 18.00 -3.18
N GLN A 176 -4.55 18.99 -2.56
CA GLN A 176 -4.68 20.35 -3.10
C GLN A 176 -3.65 21.33 -2.51
N ASN A 177 -2.79 20.84 -1.62
CA ASN A 177 -1.83 21.70 -0.95
C ASN A 177 -0.74 22.16 -1.91
N LYS A 178 -0.38 23.46 -1.87
CA LYS A 178 0.66 24.07 -2.71
C LYS A 178 2.04 23.43 -2.58
N HIS A 179 2.33 22.75 -1.46
CA HIS A 179 3.60 22.07 -1.22
C HIS A 179 3.64 20.65 -1.82
N MET A 180 2.52 20.15 -2.34
CA MET A 180 2.44 18.86 -3.01
C MET A 180 2.66 19.03 -4.52
N THR A 181 3.83 18.64 -5.00
CA THR A 181 4.16 18.71 -6.43
C THR A 181 3.86 17.38 -7.10
N VAL A 182 2.89 17.37 -8.01
CA VAL A 182 2.53 16.19 -8.82
C VAL A 182 3.68 15.82 -9.76
N ILE A 183 3.91 14.52 -9.95
CA ILE A 183 4.83 13.99 -10.95
C ILE A 183 4.05 13.81 -12.24
N GLU A 184 4.32 14.68 -13.20
CA GLU A 184 3.66 14.64 -14.51
C GLU A 184 3.91 13.30 -15.23
N ASN A 185 2.91 12.85 -15.98
CA ASN A 185 2.93 11.62 -16.77
C ASN A 185 3.24 10.33 -15.98
N CYS A 186 3.18 10.37 -14.65
CA CYS A 186 3.38 9.21 -13.79
C CYS A 186 2.13 8.92 -12.96
N SER A 187 1.69 7.66 -12.95
CA SER A 187 0.51 7.27 -12.17
C SER A 187 0.54 5.79 -11.81
N LEU A 188 0.00 5.45 -10.65
CA LEU A 188 -0.19 4.08 -10.22
C LEU A 188 -1.66 3.66 -10.43
N GLN A 189 -1.88 2.60 -11.20
CA GLN A 189 -3.21 1.99 -11.34
C GLN A 189 -3.44 1.00 -10.20
N CYS A 190 -4.57 1.13 -9.54
CA CYS A 190 -4.98 0.23 -8.48
C CYS A 190 -6.49 -0.01 -8.47
N THR A 191 -6.93 -1.03 -7.77
CA THR A 191 -8.33 -1.18 -7.35
C THR A 191 -8.42 -1.16 -5.85
N LEU A 192 -9.53 -0.65 -5.33
CA LEU A 192 -9.92 -0.80 -3.94
C LEU A 192 -11.39 -1.19 -3.90
N ARG A 193 -11.71 -2.24 -3.15
CA ARG A 193 -13.09 -2.68 -2.93
C ARG A 193 -13.28 -3.23 -1.52
N PRO A 194 -14.48 -3.10 -0.93
CA PRO A 194 -14.84 -3.90 0.23
C PRO A 194 -14.66 -5.39 -0.06
N HIS A 195 -14.29 -6.16 0.96
CA HIS A 195 -14.07 -7.59 0.84
C HIS A 195 -14.60 -8.38 2.04
N PRO A 196 -15.94 -8.48 2.20
CA PRO A 196 -16.58 -9.17 3.34
C PRO A 196 -16.16 -10.64 3.50
N ALA A 197 -15.70 -11.30 2.44
CA ALA A 197 -15.19 -12.67 2.52
C ALA A 197 -13.96 -12.83 3.46
N LEU A 198 -13.33 -11.72 3.87
CA LEU A 198 -12.26 -11.72 4.88
C LEU A 198 -12.78 -11.72 6.33
N GLU A 199 -14.05 -11.36 6.56
CA GLU A 199 -14.65 -11.24 7.91
C GLU A 199 -14.50 -12.50 8.76
N PRO A 200 -14.73 -13.73 8.24
CA PRO A 200 -14.51 -14.95 9.02
C PRO A 200 -13.07 -15.08 9.54
N ALA A 201 -12.09 -14.47 8.86
CA ALA A 201 -10.67 -14.54 9.17
C ALA A 201 -10.16 -13.39 10.06
N PHE A 202 -11.02 -12.47 10.54
CA PHE A 202 -10.60 -11.34 11.37
C PHE A 202 -9.87 -11.76 12.66
N HIS A 203 -10.20 -12.91 13.22
CA HIS A 203 -9.52 -13.43 14.40
C HIS A 203 -8.08 -13.90 14.13
N LEU A 204 -7.71 -14.12 12.85
CA LEU A 204 -6.36 -14.51 12.42
C LEU A 204 -5.51 -13.32 11.97
N LEU A 205 -6.15 -12.19 11.68
CA LEU A 205 -5.51 -10.99 11.14
C LEU A 205 -5.69 -9.84 12.13
N PRO A 206 -4.61 -9.25 12.64
CA PRO A 206 -4.72 -8.02 13.41
C PRO A 206 -5.33 -6.89 12.58
N GLU A 207 -6.15 -6.06 13.22
CA GLU A 207 -6.65 -4.84 12.61
C GLU A 207 -5.50 -3.95 12.12
N ASN A 208 -5.70 -3.26 10.99
CA ASN A 208 -4.74 -2.35 10.37
C ASN A 208 -3.44 -3.03 9.88
N LEU A 209 -3.40 -4.37 9.85
CA LEU A 209 -2.33 -5.13 9.20
C LEU A 209 -2.65 -5.29 7.70
N LEU A 210 -1.72 -4.83 6.87
CA LEU A 210 -1.72 -5.06 5.42
C LEU A 210 -1.03 -6.40 5.13
N VAL A 211 -1.74 -7.35 4.55
CA VAL A 211 -1.20 -8.67 4.17
C VAL A 211 -1.28 -8.88 2.66
N SER A 212 -0.24 -9.47 2.08
CA SER A 212 -0.25 -9.90 0.67
C SER A 212 -1.04 -11.19 0.50
N GLY A 213 -1.70 -11.36 -0.64
CA GLY A 213 -2.30 -12.66 -1.00
C GLY A 213 -1.30 -13.82 -1.14
N LEU A 214 0.00 -13.52 -1.20
CA LEU A 214 1.09 -14.52 -1.22
C LEU A 214 1.63 -14.84 0.18
N GLN A 215 1.25 -14.06 1.19
CA GLN A 215 1.76 -14.24 2.54
C GLN A 215 1.05 -15.41 3.21
N HIS A 216 1.83 -16.36 3.74
CA HIS A 216 1.28 -17.44 4.54
C HIS A 216 0.75 -16.89 5.87
N VAL A 217 -0.55 -17.12 6.13
CA VAL A 217 -1.21 -16.79 7.40
C VAL A 217 -1.67 -18.12 8.00
N PRO A 218 -1.12 -18.54 9.15
CA PRO A 218 -1.55 -19.75 9.82
C PRO A 218 -3.06 -19.77 10.06
N GLY A 219 -3.72 -20.89 9.76
CA GLY A 219 -5.18 -21.03 9.86
C GLY A 219 -5.95 -20.63 8.60
N LEU A 220 -5.31 -19.95 7.64
CA LEU A 220 -5.87 -19.72 6.32
C LEU A 220 -5.38 -20.77 5.32
N LEU A 221 -6.30 -21.27 4.50
CA LEU A 221 -5.92 -22.12 3.37
C LEU A 221 -5.17 -21.29 2.32
N PRO A 222 -4.09 -21.82 1.73
CA PRO A 222 -3.52 -21.23 0.53
C PRO A 222 -4.59 -21.11 -0.55
N ALA A 223 -4.60 -19.99 -1.26
CA ALA A 223 -5.45 -19.82 -2.43
C ALA A 223 -5.17 -20.96 -3.43
N HIS A 224 -6.16 -21.81 -3.69
CA HIS A 224 -6.05 -22.86 -4.69
C HIS A 224 -6.22 -22.22 -6.07
N GLY A 225 -5.15 -22.18 -6.87
CA GLY A 225 -5.21 -21.69 -8.24
C GLY A 225 -3.86 -21.70 -8.93
N ASP A 226 -3.66 -22.71 -9.78
CA ASP A 226 -2.60 -22.74 -10.78
C ASP A 226 -2.65 -21.48 -11.67
N THR A 227 -1.49 -20.84 -11.82
CA THR A 227 -1.20 -19.83 -12.86
C THR A 227 -2.08 -18.57 -12.88
N GLY A 228 -1.54 -17.46 -12.35
CA GLY A 228 -1.84 -16.11 -12.88
C GLY A 228 -2.97 -15.29 -12.24
N SER A 229 -3.68 -15.78 -11.22
CA SER A 229 -4.57 -14.92 -10.43
C SER A 229 -4.48 -15.23 -8.94
N ALA A 230 -3.49 -14.61 -8.28
CA ALA A 230 -3.40 -14.64 -6.83
C ALA A 230 -4.66 -13.98 -6.26
N SER A 231 -5.50 -14.75 -5.58
CA SER A 231 -6.62 -14.21 -4.83
C SER A 231 -6.85 -15.07 -3.60
N VAL A 232 -6.84 -14.44 -2.43
CA VAL A 232 -7.53 -14.89 -1.21
C VAL A 232 -9.05 -14.84 -1.50
N ARG A 233 -9.48 -15.56 -2.55
CA ARG A 233 -10.85 -15.52 -3.06
C ARG A 233 -11.76 -16.37 -2.19
N ASP A 234 -11.18 -17.39 -1.57
CA ASP A 234 -11.86 -18.37 -0.76
C ASP A 234 -11.12 -18.50 0.58
N ALA A 235 -11.15 -17.45 1.40
CA ALA A 235 -10.74 -17.57 2.80
C ALA A 235 -11.73 -18.48 3.54
N VAL A 236 -11.62 -19.78 3.30
CA VAL A 236 -12.26 -20.81 4.10
C VAL A 236 -11.35 -21.00 5.31
N VAL A 237 -11.84 -20.54 6.46
CA VAL A 237 -11.25 -20.87 7.76
C VAL A 237 -11.39 -22.39 7.93
N ARG A 238 -10.29 -23.07 8.28
CA ARG A 238 -10.33 -24.51 8.58
C ARG A 238 -11.22 -24.82 9.78
#